data_AF-W6EIS6-F1
#
_entry.id   AF-W6EIS6-F1
#
_cell.length_a   1.000
_cell.length_b   1.000
_cell.length_c   1.000
_cell.angle_alpha   90.00
_cell.angle_beta   90.00
_cell.angle_gamma   90.00
#
_symmetry.space_group_name_H-M   'P 1'
#
loop_
_entity.id
_entity.type
_entity.pdbx_description
1 polymer ?
#
loop_
_entity_poly.entity_id
_entity_poly.type
_entity_poly.pdbx_seq_one_letter_code
_entity_poly.pdbx_strand_id
1 'polypeptide(L)'
;IPEMQEWEYMVSNYTENREEVAYTFQLTIPDFYVRFTMSSTGSFKRFRWISMSEDWNNLWYGPNGKCNYYMICGPFSYCDMDTSPMCNCIRGFKKRNLLEWEMTNGTIGCVRKTRLSCRGDGFFKLTRVKLPDTKGATVDRKIGLKECEERCRKDCNCTAFSSADVRNNGSGCVIWTGDLLDIRNYASG
;
A
#
# COMPACT_ATOMS: atom_id res chain seq x y z
N ILE A 1 3.54 6.77 -9.00
CA ILE A 1 3.57 6.94 -7.52
C ILE A 1 4.75 7.85 -7.14
N PRO A 2 4.53 9.05 -6.57
CA PRO A 2 5.63 9.98 -6.24
C PRO A 2 6.65 9.43 -5.23
N GLU A 3 6.25 8.42 -4.46
CA GLU A 3 7.05 7.80 -3.38
C GLU A 3 8.11 6.79 -3.88
N MET A 4 8.05 6.38 -5.16
CA MET A 4 9.04 5.48 -5.79
C MET A 4 9.57 6.09 -7.10
N GLN A 5 9.83 7.39 -7.09
CA GLN A 5 10.49 8.04 -8.21
C GLN A 5 12.00 7.73 -8.14
N GLU A 6 12.58 7.30 -9.25
CA GLU A 6 14.04 7.24 -9.39
C GLU A 6 14.58 8.66 -9.44
N TRP A 7 15.56 8.95 -8.58
CA TRP A 7 16.17 10.27 -8.50
C TRP A 7 17.57 10.17 -9.07
N GLU A 8 17.92 11.03 -10.04
CA GLU A 8 19.24 11.02 -10.68
C GLU A 8 20.41 11.12 -9.68
N TYR A 9 20.17 11.77 -8.53
CA TYR A 9 21.16 12.03 -7.48
C TYR A 9 21.22 10.96 -6.37
N MET A 10 20.30 9.99 -6.35
CA MET A 10 20.19 9.02 -5.26
C MET A 10 19.75 7.66 -5.77
N VAL A 11 20.58 6.65 -5.54
CA VAL A 11 20.25 5.24 -5.74
C VAL A 11 19.81 4.65 -4.41
N SER A 12 18.67 3.99 -4.39
CA SER A 12 18.17 3.31 -3.19
C SER A 12 17.97 1.83 -3.43
N ASN A 13 18.22 1.02 -2.41
CA ASN A 13 18.01 -0.42 -2.45
C ASN A 13 17.31 -0.91 -1.19
N TYR A 14 16.49 -1.95 -1.35
CA TYR A 14 15.92 -2.70 -0.25
C TYR A 14 16.49 -4.12 -0.29
N THR A 15 17.32 -4.43 0.69
CA THR A 15 17.92 -5.75 0.85
C THR A 15 17.06 -6.59 1.79
N GLU A 16 16.69 -7.78 1.35
CA GLU A 16 16.01 -8.80 2.16
C GLU A 16 16.69 -10.14 1.92
N ASN A 17 17.54 -10.55 2.86
CA ASN A 17 18.24 -11.83 2.83
C ASN A 17 18.29 -12.45 4.25
N ARG A 18 19.20 -13.40 4.50
CA ARG A 18 19.27 -14.09 5.80
C ARG A 18 20.03 -13.27 6.84
N GLU A 19 20.80 -12.29 6.39
CA GLU A 19 21.72 -11.48 7.19
C GLU A 19 21.08 -10.14 7.58
N GLU A 20 20.37 -9.50 6.65
CA GLU A 20 19.75 -8.20 6.84
C GLU A 20 18.40 -8.06 6.12
N VAL A 21 17.54 -7.23 6.71
CA VAL A 21 16.33 -6.70 6.10
C VAL A 21 16.37 -5.19 6.29
N ALA A 22 16.85 -4.47 5.29
CA ALA A 22 17.18 -3.06 5.42
C ALA A 22 16.96 -2.29 4.12
N TYR A 23 16.51 -1.03 4.28
CA TYR A 23 16.55 -0.03 3.23
C TYR A 23 17.83 0.79 3.35
N THR A 24 18.53 0.97 2.24
CA THR A 24 19.74 1.80 2.16
C THR A 24 19.68 2.72 0.94
N PHE A 25 20.42 3.82 1.00
CA PHE A 25 20.57 4.72 -0.14
C PHE A 25 22.01 5.23 -0.25
N GLN A 26 22.40 5.56 -1.47
CA GLN A 26 23.70 6.13 -1.81
C GLN A 26 23.49 7.32 -2.72
N LEU A 27 24.34 8.33 -2.55
CA LEU A 27 24.33 9.53 -3.38
C LEU A 27 25.33 9.38 -4.52
N THR A 28 24.90 9.75 -5.72
CA THR A 28 25.70 9.61 -6.95
C THR A 28 26.45 10.89 -7.31
N ILE A 29 26.08 12.01 -6.70
CA ILE A 29 26.64 13.34 -6.99
C ILE A 29 27.52 13.78 -5.82
N PRO A 30 28.79 14.18 -6.06
CA PRO A 30 29.66 14.77 -5.04
C PRO A 30 29.06 16.06 -4.46
N ASP A 31 29.39 16.38 -3.21
CA ASP A 31 28.91 17.57 -2.49
C ASP A 31 27.39 17.73 -2.45
N PHE A 32 26.67 16.63 -2.66
CA PHE A 32 25.24 16.54 -2.50
C PHE A 32 24.93 15.87 -1.17
N TYR A 33 24.13 16.53 -0.33
CA TYR A 33 23.78 16.01 1.00
C TYR A 33 22.27 15.79 1.09
N VAL A 34 21.90 14.56 1.43
CA VAL A 34 20.52 14.13 1.68
C VAL A 34 20.47 13.42 3.01
N ARG A 35 19.40 13.67 3.76
CA ARG A 35 19.09 12.90 4.96
C ARG A 35 17.62 12.57 5.06
N PHE A 36 17.35 11.44 5.68
CA PHE A 36 16.02 11.07 6.14
C PHE A 36 15.94 11.28 7.64
N THR A 37 14.86 11.86 8.15
CA THR A 37 14.73 12.18 9.57
C THR A 37 13.28 12.05 9.99
N MET A 38 13.06 11.41 11.15
CA MET A 38 11.78 11.43 11.83
C MET A 38 11.69 12.73 12.64
N SER A 39 10.65 13.54 12.41
CA SER A 39 10.40 14.72 13.24
C SER A 39 9.86 14.32 14.61
N SER A 40 9.98 15.22 15.59
CA SER A 40 9.37 15.05 16.92
C SER A 40 7.85 14.86 16.89
N THR A 41 7.20 15.31 15.82
CA THR A 41 5.75 15.15 15.56
C THR A 41 5.39 13.85 14.84
N GLY A 42 6.34 12.94 14.61
CA GLY A 42 6.10 11.65 13.96
C GLY A 42 5.96 11.71 12.43
N SER A 43 6.50 12.75 11.78
CA SER A 43 6.55 12.82 10.32
C SER A 43 7.92 12.39 9.81
N PHE A 44 7.95 11.40 8.92
CA PHE A 44 9.17 10.97 8.25
C PHE A 44 9.45 11.92 7.09
N LYS A 45 10.62 12.55 7.07
CA LYS A 45 10.96 13.60 6.11
C LYS A 45 12.26 13.29 5.39
N ARG A 46 12.35 13.70 4.12
CA ARG A 46 13.57 13.69 3.33
C ARG A 46 14.01 15.12 3.06
N PHE A 47 15.23 15.44 3.45
CA PHE A 47 15.82 16.75 3.28
C PHE A 47 16.99 16.71 2.31
N ARG A 48 17.19 17.83 1.61
CA ARG A 48 18.38 18.13 0.81
C ARG A 48 19.03 19.40 1.34
N TRP A 49 20.35 19.41 1.47
CA TRP A 49 21.10 20.62 1.80
C TRP A 49 21.19 21.57 0.61
N ILE A 50 20.95 22.85 0.84
CA ILE A 50 21.13 23.92 -0.16
C ILE A 50 22.22 24.86 0.33
N SER A 51 23.39 24.81 -0.29
CA SER A 51 24.55 25.61 0.12
C SER A 51 24.31 27.11 0.01
N MET A 52 23.52 27.58 -0.97
CA MET A 52 23.22 29.01 -1.14
C MET A 52 22.42 29.61 0.02
N SER A 53 21.57 28.82 0.67
CA SER A 53 20.75 29.26 1.80
C SER A 53 21.24 28.73 3.14
N GLU A 54 22.31 27.92 3.14
CA GLU A 54 22.85 27.22 4.31
C GLU A 54 21.76 26.48 5.11
N ASP A 55 20.81 25.84 4.41
CA ASP A 55 19.64 25.21 5.06
C ASP A 55 19.23 23.88 4.41
N TRP A 56 18.49 23.09 5.19
CA TRP A 56 17.89 21.83 4.80
C TRP A 56 16.50 22.05 4.19
N ASN A 57 16.42 21.98 2.86
CA ASN A 57 15.15 22.02 2.15
C ASN A 57 14.41 20.67 2.26
N ASN A 58 13.15 20.71 2.68
CA ASN A 58 12.30 19.52 2.76
C ASN A 58 11.77 19.16 1.37
N LEU A 59 12.19 18.00 0.84
CA LEU A 59 11.76 17.52 -0.47
C LEU A 59 10.47 16.71 -0.42
N TRP A 60 10.27 15.98 0.68
CA TRP A 60 9.16 15.05 0.82
C TRP A 60 8.93 14.73 2.29
N TYR A 61 7.68 14.49 2.66
CA TYR A 61 7.32 14.01 3.99
C TYR A 61 6.16 13.01 3.93
N GLY A 62 6.10 12.13 4.91
CA GLY A 62 5.03 11.18 5.14
C GLY A 62 4.61 11.14 6.61
N PRO A 63 3.31 10.92 6.91
CA PRO A 63 2.20 10.78 5.97
C PRO A 63 1.81 12.13 5.35
N ASN A 64 1.54 12.15 4.03
CA ASN A 64 1.11 13.35 3.30
C ASN A 64 -0.32 13.16 2.76
N GLY A 65 -1.31 13.82 3.34
CA GLY A 65 -2.73 13.66 2.99
C GLY A 65 -3.47 12.63 3.85
N LYS A 66 -4.79 12.78 3.92
CA LYS A 66 -5.64 12.04 4.87
C LYS A 66 -5.62 10.52 4.65
N CYS A 67 -5.59 10.06 3.40
CA CYS A 67 -5.53 8.63 3.08
C CYS A 67 -4.19 7.94 3.41
N ASN A 68 -3.17 8.67 3.89
CA ASN A 68 -1.88 8.09 4.29
C ASN A 68 -1.80 7.79 5.78
N TYR A 69 -2.82 8.13 6.56
CA TYR A 69 -2.93 7.68 7.96
C TYR A 69 -3.48 6.25 8.01
N TYR A 70 -2.94 5.47 8.95
CA TYR A 70 -3.28 4.06 9.10
C TYR A 70 -4.77 3.86 9.41
N MET A 71 -5.41 2.97 8.64
CA MET A 71 -6.79 2.52 8.86
C MET A 71 -7.83 3.65 8.93
N ILE A 72 -7.65 4.71 8.14
CA ILE A 72 -8.68 5.77 8.01
C ILE A 72 -10.01 5.22 7.47
N CYS A 73 -9.95 4.23 6.58
CA CYS A 73 -11.12 3.52 6.10
C CYS A 73 -11.16 2.11 6.68
N GLY A 74 -12.37 1.64 7.00
CA GLY A 74 -12.57 0.35 7.65
C GLY A 74 -12.30 -0.85 6.73
N PRO A 75 -12.49 -2.08 7.24
CA PRO A 75 -12.27 -3.31 6.48
C PRO A 75 -13.00 -3.35 5.14
N PHE A 76 -12.34 -3.93 4.13
CA PHE A 76 -12.87 -4.09 2.76
C PHE A 76 -13.30 -2.78 2.08
N SER A 77 -12.74 -1.67 2.52
CA SER A 77 -12.89 -0.36 1.90
C SER A 77 -11.51 0.22 1.58
N TYR A 78 -11.47 1.18 0.67
CA TYR A 78 -10.26 1.91 0.32
C TYR A 78 -10.49 3.41 0.42
N CYS A 79 -9.43 4.12 0.78
CA CYS A 79 -9.42 5.58 0.84
C CYS A 79 -9.09 6.17 -0.53
N ASP A 80 -9.88 7.16 -0.94
CA ASP A 80 -9.74 7.90 -2.18
C ASP A 80 -9.92 9.39 -1.92
N MET A 81 -8.81 10.14 -2.08
CA MET A 81 -8.77 11.59 -1.83
C MET A 81 -9.64 12.38 -2.81
N ASP A 82 -10.00 11.79 -3.96
CA ASP A 82 -10.77 12.45 -5.03
C ASP A 82 -12.28 12.24 -4.87
N THR A 83 -12.72 11.55 -3.81
CA THR A 83 -14.12 11.22 -3.56
C THR A 83 -14.64 11.83 -2.26
N SER A 84 -15.95 12.09 -2.21
CA SER A 84 -16.67 12.51 -1.01
C SER A 84 -17.91 11.62 -0.83
N PRO A 85 -17.97 10.76 0.21
CA PRO A 85 -16.96 10.54 1.24
C PRO A 85 -15.68 9.86 0.72
N MET A 86 -14.53 10.07 1.39
CA MET A 86 -13.22 9.53 0.97
C MET A 86 -13.16 8.00 1.01
N CYS A 87 -13.90 7.36 1.91
CA CYS A 87 -13.92 5.91 2.03
C CYS A 87 -14.91 5.30 1.04
N ASN A 88 -14.46 4.28 0.31
CA ASN A 88 -15.23 3.61 -0.73
C ASN A 88 -15.20 2.10 -0.51
N CYS A 89 -16.36 1.44 -0.58
CA CYS A 89 -16.40 -0.02 -0.56
C CYS A 89 -15.78 -0.60 -1.83
N ILE A 90 -14.99 -1.67 -1.70
CA ILE A 90 -14.51 -2.44 -2.84
C ILE A 90 -15.73 -2.96 -3.64
N ARG A 91 -15.62 -3.02 -4.98
CA ARG A 91 -16.70 -3.55 -5.82
C ARG A 91 -17.08 -4.97 -5.37
N GLY A 92 -18.38 -5.18 -5.18
CA GLY A 92 -18.92 -6.43 -4.62
C GLY A 92 -19.17 -6.38 -3.10
N PHE A 93 -18.75 -5.30 -2.43
CA PHE A 93 -19.04 -5.03 -1.03
C PHE A 93 -20.08 -3.91 -0.88
N LYS A 94 -20.77 -3.89 0.26
CA LYS A 94 -21.69 -2.84 0.69
C LYS A 94 -21.27 -2.33 2.07
N LYS A 95 -21.67 -1.11 2.40
CA LYS A 95 -21.48 -0.54 3.75
C LYS A 95 -22.07 -1.49 4.78
N ARG A 96 -21.34 -1.77 5.87
CA ARG A 96 -21.78 -2.71 6.92
C ARG A 96 -23.10 -2.27 7.54
N ASN A 97 -23.17 -1.00 7.91
CA ASN A 97 -24.36 -0.30 8.38
C ASN A 97 -24.33 1.11 7.78
N LEU A 98 -25.44 1.55 7.15
CA LEU A 98 -25.49 2.85 6.47
C LEU A 98 -25.37 4.02 7.45
N LEU A 99 -26.09 3.98 8.56
CA LEU A 99 -26.12 5.06 9.54
C LEU A 99 -24.76 5.20 10.23
N GLU A 100 -24.19 4.08 10.70
CA GLU A 100 -22.86 4.09 11.34
C GLU A 100 -21.77 4.49 10.34
N TRP A 101 -21.88 4.09 9.07
CA TRP A 101 -20.93 4.50 8.04
C TRP A 101 -20.88 6.02 7.89
N GLU A 102 -22.05 6.67 7.88
CA GLU A 102 -22.16 8.13 7.80
C GLU A 102 -21.64 8.81 9.06
N MET A 103 -21.95 8.27 10.24
CA MET A 103 -21.45 8.80 11.52
C MET A 103 -19.95 8.63 11.71
N THR A 104 -19.38 7.55 11.18
CA THR A 104 -17.97 7.19 11.38
C THR A 104 -17.08 7.55 10.18
N ASN A 105 -17.64 8.21 9.16
CA ASN A 105 -16.96 8.46 7.89
C ASN A 105 -16.33 7.20 7.26
N GLY A 106 -16.94 6.04 7.47
CA GLY A 106 -16.55 4.76 6.87
C GLY A 106 -15.56 3.90 7.67
N THR A 107 -15.23 4.23 8.92
CA THR A 107 -14.35 3.34 9.73
C THR A 107 -15.01 2.01 10.08
N ILE A 108 -16.35 1.92 10.09
CA ILE A 108 -17.09 0.67 10.27
C ILE A 108 -16.84 -0.36 9.15
N GLY A 109 -16.37 0.10 7.99
CA GLY A 109 -16.01 -0.75 6.87
C GLY A 109 -17.20 -1.31 6.10
N CYS A 110 -16.88 -2.26 5.22
CA CYS A 110 -17.80 -2.87 4.29
C CYS A 110 -17.89 -4.38 4.53
N VAL A 111 -18.94 -4.99 4.00
CA VAL A 111 -19.18 -6.43 4.01
C VAL A 111 -19.55 -6.90 2.61
N ARG A 112 -19.26 -8.15 2.28
CA ARG A 112 -19.62 -8.70 0.96
C ARG A 112 -21.12 -8.62 0.75
N LYS A 113 -21.55 -8.27 -0.47
CA LYS A 113 -22.97 -8.29 -0.85
C LYS A 113 -23.52 -9.71 -0.89
N THR A 114 -22.69 -10.66 -1.30
CA THR A 114 -23.03 -12.07 -1.47
C THR A 114 -22.05 -12.92 -0.68
N ARG A 115 -22.55 -13.93 0.03
CA ARG A 115 -21.72 -14.91 0.74
C ARG A 115 -20.95 -15.75 -0.27
N LEU A 116 -19.70 -16.09 0.06
CA LEU A 116 -18.85 -16.94 -0.76
C LEU A 116 -19.27 -18.41 -0.71
N SER A 117 -19.03 -19.11 -1.81
CA SER A 117 -19.17 -20.58 -1.89
C SER A 117 -17.83 -21.31 -1.92
N CYS A 118 -16.70 -20.60 -1.90
CA CYS A 118 -15.34 -21.07 -2.11
C CYS A 118 -15.12 -21.64 -3.51
N ARG A 119 -15.91 -22.63 -3.92
CA ARG A 119 -15.92 -23.16 -5.28
C ARG A 119 -16.74 -22.26 -6.20
N GLY A 120 -16.15 -21.87 -7.32
CA GLY A 120 -16.80 -21.01 -8.32
C GLY A 120 -16.69 -19.51 -8.02
N ASP A 121 -16.05 -19.13 -6.92
CA ASP A 121 -15.79 -17.72 -6.60
C ASP A 121 -14.84 -17.09 -7.63
N GLY A 122 -15.00 -15.79 -7.84
CA GLY A 122 -14.18 -14.99 -8.73
C GLY A 122 -13.53 -13.81 -8.02
N PHE A 123 -12.62 -13.14 -8.73
CA PHE A 123 -11.89 -11.99 -8.21
C PHE A 123 -12.21 -10.72 -8.98
N PHE A 124 -12.22 -9.60 -8.25
CA PHE A 124 -12.25 -8.28 -8.85
C PHE A 124 -10.84 -7.69 -8.80
N LYS A 125 -10.29 -7.31 -9.97
CA LYS A 125 -8.99 -6.67 -10.05
C LYS A 125 -9.09 -5.21 -9.59
N LEU A 126 -8.58 -4.92 -8.41
CA LEU A 126 -8.40 -3.56 -7.91
C LEU A 126 -7.07 -3.00 -8.42
N THR A 127 -7.07 -1.82 -9.03
CA THR A 127 -5.89 -1.22 -9.69
C THR A 127 -5.48 0.09 -9.03
N ARG A 128 -4.19 0.44 -9.14
CA ARG A 128 -3.61 1.69 -8.59
C ARG A 128 -3.89 1.84 -7.09
N VAL A 129 -3.62 0.78 -6.33
CA VAL A 129 -3.81 0.78 -4.87
C VAL A 129 -2.52 0.50 -4.15
N LYS A 130 -2.40 1.08 -2.96
CA LYS A 130 -1.52 0.56 -1.91
C LYS A 130 -2.05 -0.81 -1.50
N LEU A 131 -1.17 -1.81 -1.45
CA LEU A 131 -1.56 -3.15 -0.99
C LEU A 131 -2.06 -3.11 0.46
N PRO A 132 -3.00 -3.99 0.84
CA PRO A 132 -3.50 -4.05 2.21
C PRO A 132 -2.40 -4.39 3.22
N ASP A 133 -2.66 -4.12 4.50
CA ASP A 133 -1.83 -4.57 5.62
C ASP A 133 -1.43 -6.06 5.49
N THR A 134 -0.15 -6.37 5.70
CA THR A 134 0.42 -7.70 5.43
C THR A 134 0.46 -8.62 6.65
N LYS A 135 -0.09 -8.23 7.81
CA LYS A 135 -0.11 -9.06 9.04
C LYS A 135 -0.78 -10.42 8.84
N GLY A 136 -1.80 -10.49 7.98
CA GLY A 136 -2.53 -11.71 7.62
C GLY A 136 -2.11 -12.32 6.28
N ALA A 137 -0.95 -11.92 5.75
CA ALA A 137 -0.49 -12.30 4.43
C ALA A 137 0.65 -13.33 4.46
N THR A 138 0.71 -14.14 3.41
CA THR A 138 1.83 -15.06 3.13
C THR A 138 2.46 -14.71 1.79
N VAL A 139 3.76 -14.97 1.63
CA VAL A 139 4.50 -14.66 0.41
C VAL A 139 5.22 -15.89 -0.14
N ASP A 140 5.10 -16.10 -1.45
CA ASP A 140 5.89 -17.06 -2.22
C ASP A 140 6.47 -16.37 -3.45
N ARG A 141 7.78 -16.08 -3.41
CA ARG A 141 8.47 -15.35 -4.49
C ARG A 141 8.76 -16.20 -5.73
N LYS A 142 8.55 -17.52 -5.67
CA LYS A 142 8.92 -18.44 -6.76
C LYS A 142 7.84 -18.59 -7.82
N ILE A 143 6.59 -18.32 -7.46
CA ILE A 143 5.44 -18.57 -8.33
C ILE A 143 4.97 -17.30 -9.03
N GLY A 144 4.29 -17.48 -10.16
CA GLY A 144 3.66 -16.40 -10.91
C GLY A 144 2.23 -16.12 -10.48
N LEU A 145 1.67 -15.02 -10.99
CA LEU A 145 0.32 -14.55 -10.65
C LEU A 145 -0.79 -15.57 -10.98
N LYS A 146 -0.64 -16.37 -12.05
CA LYS A 146 -1.62 -17.41 -12.41
C LYS A 146 -1.70 -18.51 -11.35
N GLU A 147 -0.56 -19.02 -10.91
CA GLU A 147 -0.51 -20.03 -9.84
C GLU A 147 -0.96 -19.43 -8.50
N CYS A 148 -0.66 -18.15 -8.26
CA CYS A 148 -1.16 -17.41 -7.10
C CYS A 148 -2.69 -17.37 -7.04
N GLU A 149 -3.35 -17.08 -8.17
CA GLU A 149 -4.81 -17.13 -8.29
C GLU A 149 -5.34 -18.54 -8.00
N GLU A 150 -4.73 -19.57 -8.59
CA GLU A 150 -5.15 -20.97 -8.38
C GLU A 150 -5.02 -21.41 -6.91
N ARG A 151 -3.93 -21.01 -6.22
CA ARG A 151 -3.74 -21.29 -4.80
C ARG A 151 -4.80 -20.58 -3.96
N CYS A 152 -5.05 -19.30 -4.23
CA CYS A 152 -6.09 -18.54 -3.54
C CYS A 152 -7.49 -19.14 -3.76
N ARG A 153 -7.82 -19.62 -4.97
CA ARG A 153 -9.11 -20.30 -5.23
C ARG A 153 -9.27 -21.61 -4.46
N LYS A 154 -8.18 -22.30 -4.15
CA LYS A 154 -8.20 -23.58 -3.41
C LYS A 154 -8.28 -23.37 -1.90
N ASP A 155 -7.85 -22.22 -1.40
CA ASP A 155 -7.94 -21.84 0.01
C ASP A 155 -9.21 -21.03 0.28
N CYS A 156 -10.19 -21.64 0.94
CA CYS A 156 -11.46 -20.98 1.26
C CYS A 156 -11.33 -19.80 2.23
N ASN A 157 -10.18 -19.60 2.88
CA ASN A 157 -9.89 -18.45 3.72
C ASN A 157 -9.19 -17.32 2.96
N CYS A 158 -8.76 -17.55 1.72
CA CYS A 158 -8.14 -16.51 0.91
C CYS A 158 -9.13 -15.39 0.61
N THR A 159 -8.72 -14.14 0.85
CA THR A 159 -9.55 -12.95 0.59
C THR A 159 -9.02 -12.07 -0.53
N ALA A 160 -7.72 -12.09 -0.80
CA ALA A 160 -7.08 -11.40 -1.91
C ALA A 160 -5.72 -12.01 -2.25
N PHE A 161 -5.22 -11.69 -3.44
CA PHE A 161 -3.85 -12.00 -3.84
C PHE A 161 -3.26 -10.91 -4.74
N SER A 162 -1.93 -10.83 -4.82
CA SER A 162 -1.20 -9.93 -5.72
C SER A 162 0.17 -10.50 -6.10
N SER A 163 0.83 -9.89 -7.09
CA SER A 163 2.28 -10.08 -7.26
C SER A 163 3.02 -9.51 -6.05
N ALA A 164 4.16 -10.11 -5.70
CA ALA A 164 5.04 -9.64 -4.62
C ALA A 164 6.01 -8.55 -5.10
N ASP A 165 6.40 -8.61 -6.37
CA ASP A 165 7.25 -7.64 -7.04
C ASP A 165 6.56 -7.21 -8.33
N VAL A 166 6.52 -5.90 -8.61
CA VAL A 166 5.87 -5.34 -9.80
C VAL A 166 6.80 -5.23 -11.01
N ARG A 167 8.12 -5.40 -10.83
CA ARG A 167 9.11 -5.39 -11.91
C ARG A 167 8.85 -6.55 -12.89
N ASN A 168 9.33 -6.40 -14.12
CA ASN A 168 9.24 -7.43 -15.16
C ASN A 168 7.81 -7.98 -15.36
N ASN A 169 6.81 -7.09 -15.37
CA ASN A 169 5.39 -7.43 -15.52
C ASN A 169 4.79 -8.26 -14.36
N GLY A 170 5.45 -8.26 -13.19
CA GLY A 170 4.98 -8.87 -11.98
C GLY A 170 5.55 -10.27 -11.71
N SER A 171 6.08 -10.49 -10.51
CA SER A 171 6.56 -11.80 -10.07
C SER A 171 6.27 -12.04 -8.58
N GLY A 172 6.34 -13.31 -8.18
CA GLY A 172 5.96 -13.74 -6.84
C GLY A 172 4.45 -13.68 -6.59
N CYS A 173 4.06 -14.10 -5.40
CA CYS A 173 2.70 -14.21 -4.95
C CYS A 173 2.60 -13.74 -3.50
N VAL A 174 1.62 -12.89 -3.22
CA VAL A 174 1.18 -12.55 -1.87
C VAL A 174 -0.29 -12.96 -1.76
N ILE A 175 -0.64 -13.69 -0.72
CA ILE A 175 -2.02 -14.14 -0.43
C ILE A 175 -2.42 -13.62 0.94
N TRP A 176 -3.58 -12.96 1.02
CA TRP A 176 -4.19 -12.49 2.26
C TRP A 176 -5.28 -13.44 2.74
N THR A 177 -5.39 -13.56 4.07
CA THR A 177 -6.54 -14.16 4.76
C THR A 177 -7.18 -13.14 5.69
N GLY A 178 -8.49 -13.25 5.90
CA GLY A 178 -9.24 -12.32 6.76
C GLY A 178 -9.49 -10.95 6.13
N ASP A 179 -9.63 -9.94 6.98
CA ASP A 179 -10.02 -8.59 6.59
C ASP A 179 -8.91 -7.87 5.81
N LEU A 180 -9.29 -7.20 4.72
CA LEU A 180 -8.37 -6.33 3.97
C LEU A 180 -8.42 -4.93 4.58
N LEU A 181 -7.28 -4.46 5.10
CA LEU A 181 -7.16 -3.22 5.86
C LEU A 181 -6.20 -2.24 5.17
N ASP A 182 -6.36 -0.95 5.48
CA ASP A 182 -5.40 0.12 5.14
C ASP A 182 -5.11 0.28 3.63
N ILE A 183 -6.14 0.08 2.81
CA ILE A 183 -6.06 0.28 1.36
C ILE A 183 -6.32 1.75 1.03
N ARG A 184 -5.51 2.30 0.13
CA ARG A 184 -5.80 3.57 -0.54
C ARG A 184 -5.57 3.46 -2.04
N ASN A 185 -6.24 4.28 -2.82
CA ASN A 185 -5.96 4.41 -4.24
C ASN A 185 -4.88 5.49 -4.51
N TYR A 186 -4.46 5.56 -5.77
CA TYR A 186 -3.66 6.64 -6.32
C TYR A 186 -4.32 7.17 -7.59
N ALA A 187 -4.45 8.49 -7.71
CA ALA A 187 -5.02 9.17 -8.87
C ALA A 187 -4.22 8.87 -10.17
N SER A 188 -2.89 8.75 -10.04
CA SER A 188 -1.96 8.41 -11.13
C SER A 188 -1.06 7.23 -10.76
N GLY A 189 -0.81 6.36 -11.76
CA GLY A 189 0.14 5.25 -11.70
C GLY A 189 1.57 5.76 -11.71
#